data_AF-A0AAD4SHI3-F1
#
_entry.id   AF-A0AAD4SHI3-F1
#
_cell.length_a   1.000
_cell.length_b   1.000
_cell.length_c   1.000
_cell.angle_alpha   90.00
_cell.angle_beta   90.00
_cell.angle_gamma   90.00
#
_symmetry.space_group_name_H-M   'P 1'
#
loop_
_entity.id
_entity.type
_entity.pdbx_description
1 polymer ?
#
loop_
_entity_poly.entity_id
_entity_poly.type
_entity_poly.pdbx_seq_one_letter_code
_entity_poly.pdbx_strand_id
1 'polypeptide(L)'
;MAALQSLALSSPISHCQQQQRSHSGLVSSPRVLYQSANSSFNGQAMQIPRQQWVPLKGSWQTSRAITMMVKPVIQFIQGTDEQTIPDVRLTKSRDGSNGVAIFSFDQPSVFDSSTELGDITGFYMIDEEGVLNTVDVSAKFVNGKPSRVEAKYTMRTPRDWDRFMRFMERYSDANGLQFIKK
;
A
#
# COMPACT_ATOMS: atom_id res chain seq x y z
N MET A 1 -8.67 61.13 6.78
CA MET A 1 -7.53 60.68 5.96
C MET A 1 -7.38 59.19 6.19
N ALA A 2 -7.26 58.38 5.13
CA ALA A 2 -7.10 56.93 5.24
C ALA A 2 -5.66 56.54 4.88
N ALA A 3 -5.08 55.57 5.60
CA ALA A 3 -3.75 55.03 5.33
C ALA A 3 -3.82 53.51 5.19
N LEU A 4 -3.00 52.95 4.30
CA LEU A 4 -3.12 51.61 3.76
C LEU A 4 -2.17 50.61 4.42
N GLN A 5 -2.72 49.42 4.66
CA GLN A 5 -2.20 48.10 4.28
C GLN A 5 -0.83 47.57 4.76
N SER A 6 -0.95 46.33 5.26
CA SER A 6 -0.16 45.13 4.89
C SER A 6 1.11 44.78 5.66
N LEU A 7 1.08 43.51 6.10
CA LEU A 7 2.14 42.70 6.66
C LEU A 7 2.94 42.03 5.54
N ALA A 8 4.25 41.82 5.75
CA ALA A 8 4.96 40.62 5.30
C ALA A 8 6.34 40.51 5.95
N LEU A 9 6.59 39.40 6.66
CA LEU A 9 7.94 38.90 6.93
C LEU A 9 8.11 37.59 6.17
N SER A 10 9.12 37.52 5.31
CA SER A 10 9.64 36.29 4.70
C SER A 10 11.06 36.11 5.24
N SER A 11 11.60 34.92 5.51
CA SER A 11 11.96 33.79 4.64
C SER A 11 12.63 32.73 5.57
N PRO A 12 13.25 31.60 5.16
CA PRO A 12 13.52 31.08 3.80
C PRO A 12 13.22 29.58 3.55
N ILE A 13 13.23 29.16 2.28
CA ILE A 13 13.55 27.78 1.85
C ILE A 13 14.52 27.84 0.66
N SER A 14 15.37 26.81 0.52
CA SER A 14 16.57 26.77 -0.32
C SER A 14 16.42 25.87 -1.58
N HIS A 15 17.40 26.03 -2.50
CA HIS A 15 17.80 25.12 -3.59
C HIS A 15 16.83 24.81 -4.76
N CYS A 16 17.26 25.16 -5.98
CA CYS A 16 17.71 24.16 -6.97
C CYS A 16 18.60 24.78 -8.09
N GLN A 17 19.08 23.94 -9.01
CA GLN A 17 20.31 24.14 -9.79
C GLN A 17 20.18 24.95 -11.10
N GLN A 18 21.25 25.70 -11.40
CA GLN A 18 21.65 26.12 -12.75
C GLN A 18 22.44 24.99 -13.46
N GLN A 19 22.68 24.94 -14.79
CA GLN A 19 22.13 25.56 -16.01
C GLN A 19 23.17 25.26 -17.12
N GLN A 20 22.82 24.78 -18.34
CA GLN A 20 23.57 25.16 -19.56
C GLN A 20 22.96 24.71 -20.91
N ARG A 21 23.38 25.45 -21.95
CA ARG A 21 23.02 25.45 -23.38
C ARG A 21 24.29 25.81 -24.17
N SER A 22 24.52 25.46 -25.44
CA SER A 22 23.90 24.52 -26.40
C SER A 22 24.83 24.41 -27.65
N HIS A 23 24.36 23.79 -28.74
CA HIS A 23 24.88 23.88 -30.13
C HIS A 23 25.78 22.75 -30.67
N SER A 24 25.93 22.78 -32.00
CA SER A 24 26.06 21.64 -32.91
C SER A 24 27.49 21.32 -33.38
N GLY A 25 27.71 20.11 -33.91
CA GLY A 25 28.91 19.72 -34.65
C GLY A 25 28.71 18.42 -35.46
N LEU A 26 29.33 18.31 -36.63
CA LEU A 26 29.12 17.24 -37.62
C LEU A 26 30.32 16.27 -37.70
N VAL A 27 30.01 14.98 -37.92
CA VAL A 27 30.73 13.97 -38.74
C VAL A 27 32.17 13.54 -38.35
N SER A 28 32.38 12.23 -38.48
CA SER A 28 33.64 11.52 -38.85
C SER A 28 34.23 10.56 -37.80
N SER A 29 34.03 9.26 -38.02
CA SER A 29 34.99 8.22 -37.63
C SER A 29 36.02 8.08 -38.76
N PRO A 30 37.31 7.76 -38.51
CA PRO A 30 37.64 6.34 -38.37
C PRO A 30 38.93 5.98 -37.57
N ARG A 31 39.19 4.67 -37.54
CA ARG A 31 40.47 3.96 -37.30
C ARG A 31 41.04 3.82 -35.89
N VAL A 32 40.84 2.60 -35.38
CA VAL A 32 41.83 1.73 -34.73
C VAL A 32 43.29 2.18 -34.83
N LEU A 33 43.94 2.29 -33.67
CA LEU A 33 45.33 1.86 -33.48
C LEU A 33 45.45 1.10 -32.15
N TYR A 34 45.95 -0.13 -32.21
CA TYR A 34 46.42 -0.84 -31.01
C TYR A 34 47.69 -0.15 -30.50
N GLN A 35 47.76 0.14 -29.21
CA GLN A 35 49.02 0.37 -28.52
C GLN A 35 49.11 -0.54 -27.29
N SER A 36 49.72 -1.70 -27.51
CA SER A 36 50.25 -2.55 -26.45
C SER A 36 51.43 -1.86 -25.78
N ALA A 37 51.24 -1.34 -24.57
CA ALA A 37 52.33 -0.83 -23.75
C ALA A 37 53.07 -2.01 -23.10
N ASN A 38 54.07 -2.55 -23.80
CA ASN A 38 55.05 -3.45 -23.17
C ASN A 38 55.94 -2.63 -22.23
N SER A 39 55.91 -2.93 -20.93
CA SER A 39 56.99 -2.58 -20.02
C SER A 39 57.37 -3.81 -19.19
N SER A 40 58.66 -4.13 -19.20
CA SER A 40 59.24 -5.23 -18.44
C SER A 40 60.09 -4.62 -17.33
N PHE A 41 59.73 -4.89 -16.08
CA PHE A 41 60.61 -4.62 -14.95
C PHE A 41 60.38 -5.63 -13.83
N ASN A 42 61.45 -6.36 -13.50
CA ASN A 42 61.62 -7.30 -12.38
C ASN A 42 60.48 -8.28 -12.10
N GLY A 43 60.69 -9.53 -12.57
CA GLY A 43 59.77 -10.62 -12.33
C GLY A 43 59.70 -11.05 -10.86
N GLN A 44 58.54 -10.83 -10.25
CA GLN A 44 58.01 -11.63 -9.15
C GLN A 44 56.52 -11.86 -9.39
N ALA A 45 56.18 -13.05 -9.92
CA ALA A 45 54.80 -13.46 -10.09
C ALA A 45 54.19 -13.89 -8.75
N MET A 46 53.67 -12.91 -7.99
CA MET A 46 52.91 -13.17 -6.77
C MET A 46 51.63 -13.93 -7.13
N GLN A 47 51.60 -15.24 -6.82
CA GLN A 47 50.39 -16.04 -6.94
C GLN A 47 49.39 -15.61 -5.86
N ILE A 48 48.48 -14.71 -6.23
CA ILE A 48 47.27 -14.47 -5.45
C ILE A 48 46.46 -15.78 -5.51
N PRO A 49 46.14 -16.43 -4.38
CA PRO A 49 45.22 -17.55 -4.39
C PRO A 49 43.90 -17.06 -4.98
N ARG A 50 43.46 -17.64 -6.11
CA ARG A 50 42.10 -17.43 -6.60
C ARG A 50 41.16 -17.88 -5.48
N GLN A 51 40.62 -16.92 -4.73
CA GLN A 51 39.49 -17.21 -3.87
C GLN A 51 38.38 -17.68 -4.77
N GLN A 52 38.12 -18.98 -4.68
CA GLN A 52 37.12 -19.66 -5.47
C GLN A 52 35.77 -19.18 -4.94
N TRP A 53 35.22 -18.16 -5.60
CA TRP A 53 33.85 -17.72 -5.37
C TRP A 53 32.92 -18.86 -5.78
N VAL A 54 32.66 -19.74 -4.81
CA VAL A 54 31.56 -20.68 -4.88
C VAL A 54 30.31 -19.84 -5.09
N PRO A 55 29.52 -20.08 -6.16
CA PRO A 55 28.22 -19.45 -6.24
C PRO A 55 27.42 -20.00 -5.06
N LEU A 56 27.26 -19.19 -4.01
CA LEU A 56 26.26 -19.46 -3.01
C LEU A 56 24.95 -19.50 -3.78
N LYS A 57 24.40 -20.71 -3.96
CA LYS A 57 23.08 -20.90 -4.53
C LYS A 57 22.14 -20.33 -3.47
N GLY A 58 21.89 -19.03 -3.58
CA GLY A 58 21.11 -18.20 -2.68
C GLY A 58 19.67 -18.66 -2.74
N SER A 59 19.43 -19.80 -2.09
CA SER A 59 18.12 -20.32 -1.81
C SER A 59 17.48 -19.32 -0.86
N TRP A 60 16.72 -18.37 -1.41
CA TRP A 60 15.64 -17.71 -0.70
C TRP A 60 14.51 -18.72 -0.42
N GLN A 61 14.87 -19.80 0.26
CA GLN A 61 14.04 -20.37 1.31
C GLN A 61 14.02 -19.31 2.41
N THR A 62 13.25 -18.24 2.17
CA THR A 62 12.64 -17.51 3.26
C THR A 62 12.02 -18.57 4.16
N SER A 63 12.44 -18.59 5.42
CA SER A 63 11.88 -19.46 6.43
C SER A 63 10.40 -19.15 6.48
N ARG A 64 9.58 -19.93 5.76
CA ARG A 64 8.14 -19.85 5.80
C ARG A 64 7.77 -20.33 7.19
N ALA A 65 7.75 -19.37 8.13
CA ALA A 65 6.89 -19.46 9.28
C ALA A 65 5.54 -19.96 8.74
N ILE A 66 5.04 -21.03 9.32
CA ILE A 66 3.74 -21.57 8.95
C ILE A 66 2.72 -20.62 9.58
N THR A 67 2.64 -19.42 9.02
CA THR A 67 1.50 -18.53 9.19
C THR A 67 0.31 -19.36 8.73
N MET A 68 -0.57 -19.70 9.67
CA MET A 68 -1.81 -20.36 9.30
C MET A 68 -2.51 -19.45 8.31
N MET A 69 -2.85 -19.97 7.12
CA MET A 69 -3.53 -19.21 6.08
C MET A 69 -4.96 -18.90 6.53
N VAL A 70 -5.10 -17.92 7.41
CA VAL A 70 -6.37 -17.32 7.78
C VAL A 70 -6.86 -16.58 6.56
N LYS A 71 -7.85 -17.16 5.87
CA LYS A 71 -8.55 -16.48 4.78
C LYS A 71 -9.03 -15.12 5.32
N PRO A 72 -8.77 -14.00 4.63
CA PRO A 72 -9.27 -12.71 5.07
C PRO A 72 -10.79 -12.69 4.96
N VAL A 73 -11.46 -12.37 6.07
CA VAL A 73 -12.92 -12.37 6.19
C VAL A 73 -13.42 -11.09 6.84
N ILE A 74 -14.70 -10.80 6.61
CA ILE A 74 -15.43 -9.71 7.24
C ILE A 74 -16.53 -10.34 8.09
N GLN A 75 -16.80 -9.78 9.28
CA GLN A 75 -17.86 -10.24 10.17
C GLN A 75 -18.62 -9.05 10.75
N PHE A 76 -19.95 -9.17 10.85
CA PHE A 76 -20.82 -8.26 11.60
C PHE A 76 -21.19 -8.79 13.00
N ILE A 77 -21.12 -10.11 13.15
CA ILE A 77 -21.34 -10.87 14.37
C ILE A 77 -20.11 -11.78 14.51
N GLN A 78 -19.45 -11.77 15.67
CA GLN A 78 -18.21 -12.53 15.84
C GLN A 78 -18.45 -14.04 15.67
N GLY A 79 -17.65 -14.67 14.81
CA GLY A 79 -17.81 -16.08 14.43
C GLY A 79 -18.70 -16.33 13.21
N THR A 80 -19.34 -15.30 12.65
CA THR A 80 -20.17 -15.39 11.43
C THR A 80 -19.52 -14.62 10.28
N ASP A 81 -18.98 -15.34 9.30
CA ASP A 81 -18.39 -14.77 8.11
C ASP A 81 -19.46 -14.18 7.17
N GLU A 82 -19.31 -12.91 6.82
CA GLU A 82 -20.17 -12.22 5.86
C GLU A 82 -19.79 -12.62 4.42
N GLN A 83 -20.77 -13.17 3.70
CA GLN A 83 -20.58 -13.68 2.34
C GLN A 83 -20.78 -12.61 1.26
N THR A 84 -21.48 -11.52 1.58
CA THR A 84 -21.75 -10.44 0.63
C THR A 84 -20.53 -9.54 0.48
N ILE A 85 -20.08 -9.37 -0.76
CA ILE A 85 -18.93 -8.52 -1.07
C ILE A 85 -19.34 -7.03 -1.06
N PRO A 86 -18.65 -6.16 -0.30
CA PRO A 86 -19.00 -4.74 -0.22
C PRO A 86 -18.50 -3.91 -1.40
N ASP A 87 -19.22 -2.82 -1.71
CA ASP A 87 -18.63 -1.64 -2.35
C ASP A 87 -17.80 -0.87 -1.30
N VAL A 88 -16.56 -0.51 -1.64
CA VAL A 88 -15.60 0.09 -0.71
C VAL A 88 -15.14 1.45 -1.22
N ARG A 89 -15.59 2.51 -0.55
CA ARG A 89 -15.17 3.89 -0.85
C ARG A 89 -14.14 4.36 0.17
N LEU A 90 -12.96 4.69 -0.32
CA LEU A 90 -11.84 5.20 0.47
C LEU A 90 -11.67 6.71 0.29
N THR A 91 -11.72 7.46 1.39
CA THR A 91 -11.50 8.91 1.44
C THR A 91 -10.27 9.21 2.29
N LYS A 92 -9.43 10.15 1.86
CA LYS A 92 -8.26 10.62 2.62
C LYS A 92 -8.28 12.15 2.73
N SER A 93 -7.87 12.68 3.87
CA SER A 93 -7.76 14.12 4.09
C SER A 93 -6.65 14.75 3.23
N ARG A 94 -6.72 16.06 2.96
CA ARG A 94 -5.75 16.76 2.08
C ARG A 94 -4.32 16.76 2.61
N ASP A 95 -4.18 16.80 3.93
CA ASP A 95 -2.92 16.68 4.68
C ASP A 95 -2.48 15.21 4.84
N GLY A 96 -3.32 14.25 4.47
CA GLY A 96 -2.99 12.82 4.46
C GLY A 96 -2.93 12.14 5.83
N SER A 97 -3.23 12.84 6.92
CA SER A 97 -3.19 12.32 8.30
C SER A 97 -4.36 11.40 8.63
N ASN A 98 -5.55 11.70 8.10
CA ASN A 98 -6.79 11.01 8.42
C ASN A 98 -7.37 10.32 7.17
N GLY A 99 -7.80 9.08 7.34
CA GLY A 99 -8.46 8.28 6.32
C GLY A 99 -9.81 7.77 6.81
N VAL A 100 -10.77 7.59 5.91
CA VAL A 100 -12.04 6.94 6.19
C VAL A 100 -12.35 5.95 5.07
N ALA A 101 -12.49 4.68 5.43
CA ALA A 101 -13.05 3.66 4.56
C ALA A 101 -14.54 3.49 4.88
N ILE A 102 -15.39 3.49 3.86
CA ILE A 102 -16.83 3.28 3.96
C ILE A 102 -17.16 2.04 3.14
N PHE A 103 -17.70 1.04 3.81
CA PHE A 103 -18.15 -0.21 3.23
C PHE A 103 -19.67 -0.17 3.09
N SER A 104 -20.19 -0.50 1.91
CA SER A 104 -21.63 -0.61 1.64
C SER A 104 -21.95 -2.02 1.16
N PHE A 105 -22.79 -2.72 1.92
CA PHE A 105 -23.26 -4.07 1.61
C PHE A 105 -24.72 -3.99 1.20
N ASP A 106 -25.03 -4.31 -0.05
CA ASP A 106 -26.41 -4.48 -0.51
C ASP A 106 -26.88 -5.90 -0.20
N GLN A 107 -27.97 -6.02 0.57
CA GLN A 107 -28.54 -7.29 1.02
C GLN A 107 -27.50 -8.24 1.69
N PRO A 108 -26.82 -7.80 2.77
CA PRO A 108 -25.84 -8.62 3.48
C PRO A 108 -26.49 -9.84 4.15
N SER A 109 -25.74 -10.95 4.16
CA SER A 109 -26.17 -12.26 4.68
C SER A 109 -26.38 -12.27 6.20
N VAL A 110 -25.84 -11.28 6.91
CA VAL A 110 -26.17 -11.04 8.33
C VAL A 110 -27.67 -10.83 8.56
N PHE A 111 -28.43 -10.27 7.60
CA PHE A 111 -29.87 -10.06 7.76
C PHE A 111 -30.70 -11.34 7.69
N ASP A 112 -30.24 -12.35 6.95
CA ASP A 112 -30.90 -13.67 6.94
C ASP A 112 -30.62 -14.44 8.25
N SER A 113 -29.48 -14.15 8.87
CA SER A 113 -28.97 -14.86 10.05
C SER A 113 -29.35 -14.20 11.40
N SER A 114 -29.79 -12.93 11.40
CA SER A 114 -29.98 -12.15 12.64
C SER A 114 -31.06 -12.69 13.57
N THR A 115 -31.99 -13.52 13.06
CA THR A 115 -33.02 -14.17 13.88
C THR A 115 -32.45 -15.29 14.77
N GLU A 116 -31.34 -15.91 14.37
CA GLU A 116 -30.72 -17.03 15.09
C GLU A 116 -29.36 -16.67 15.73
N LEU A 117 -28.59 -15.76 15.11
CA LEU A 117 -27.23 -15.41 15.53
C LEU A 117 -27.12 -14.08 16.29
N GLY A 118 -28.23 -13.33 16.40
CA GLY A 118 -28.32 -12.09 17.18
C GLY A 118 -28.08 -10.80 16.38
N ASP A 119 -28.01 -9.69 17.12
CA ASP A 119 -27.86 -8.34 16.55
C ASP A 119 -26.43 -8.05 16.06
N ILE A 120 -26.30 -7.08 15.14
CA ILE A 120 -25.02 -6.58 14.65
C ILE A 120 -24.26 -5.92 15.82
N THR A 121 -23.15 -6.52 16.23
CA THR A 121 -22.34 -6.07 17.39
C THR A 121 -21.22 -5.10 17.00
N GLY A 122 -20.82 -5.10 15.73
CA GLY A 122 -19.81 -4.22 15.17
C GLY A 122 -19.48 -4.59 13.74
N PHE A 123 -18.31 -4.16 13.28
CA PHE A 123 -17.73 -4.54 12.00
C PHE A 123 -16.28 -4.96 12.22
N TYR A 124 -15.96 -6.20 11.85
CA TYR A 124 -14.66 -6.83 12.08
C TYR A 124 -14.07 -7.27 10.74
N MET A 125 -12.81 -6.90 10.49
CA MET A 125 -12.01 -7.29 9.35
C MET A 125 -10.86 -8.15 9.89
N ILE A 126 -10.86 -9.45 9.56
CA ILE A 126 -10.00 -10.46 10.20
C ILE A 126 -9.07 -11.06 9.15
N ASP A 127 -7.77 -11.12 9.47
CA ASP A 127 -6.75 -11.74 8.63
C ASP A 127 -5.57 -12.26 9.49
N GLU A 128 -4.48 -12.74 8.87
CA GLU A 128 -3.32 -13.30 9.58
C GLU A 128 -2.51 -12.30 10.45
N GLU A 129 -2.64 -10.99 10.21
CA GLU A 129 -2.09 -9.89 11.02
C GLU A 129 -3.08 -9.47 12.15
N GLY A 130 -4.19 -10.20 12.36
CA GLY A 130 -5.17 -9.95 13.41
C GLY A 130 -6.45 -9.27 12.94
N VAL A 131 -7.06 -8.45 13.81
CA VAL A 131 -8.40 -7.87 13.60
C VAL A 131 -8.35 -6.34 13.57
N LEU A 132 -8.92 -5.74 12.52
CA LEU A 132 -9.31 -4.34 12.48
C LEU A 132 -10.82 -4.26 12.76
N ASN A 133 -11.29 -3.32 13.59
CA ASN A 133 -12.71 -3.22 13.91
C ASN A 133 -13.23 -1.78 14.02
N THR A 134 -14.56 -1.64 13.98
CA THR A 134 -15.29 -0.40 14.26
C THR A 134 -16.69 -0.72 14.80
N VAL A 135 -17.24 0.21 15.58
CA VAL A 135 -18.63 0.20 16.05
C VAL A 135 -19.54 1.14 15.22
N ASP A 136 -18.95 1.90 14.30
CA ASP A 136 -19.66 2.83 13.42
C ASP A 136 -20.29 2.05 12.25
N VAL A 137 -21.43 1.43 12.55
CA VAL A 137 -22.20 0.57 11.64
C VAL A 137 -23.66 1.03 11.64
N SER A 138 -24.31 1.03 10.48
CA SER A 138 -25.67 1.51 10.30
C SER A 138 -26.44 0.65 9.30
N ALA A 139 -27.57 0.10 9.73
CA ALA A 139 -28.52 -0.57 8.86
C ALA A 139 -29.49 0.43 8.21
N LYS A 140 -29.77 0.26 6.91
CA LYS A 140 -30.73 1.03 6.14
C LYS A 140 -31.93 0.15 5.79
N PHE A 141 -33.11 0.66 6.12
CA PHE A 141 -34.40 0.00 5.88
C PHE A 141 -35.13 0.69 4.72
N VAL A 142 -35.72 -0.11 3.84
CA VAL A 142 -36.56 0.36 2.73
C VAL A 142 -37.91 -0.35 2.85
N ASN A 143 -38.99 0.42 2.91
CA ASN A 143 -40.36 -0.09 3.09
C ASN A 143 -40.50 -1.07 4.29
N GLY A 144 -39.83 -0.76 5.40
CA GLY A 144 -39.84 -1.59 6.62
C GLY A 144 -38.98 -2.86 6.57
N LYS A 145 -38.30 -3.15 5.46
CA LYS A 145 -37.38 -4.29 5.33
C LYS A 145 -35.92 -3.82 5.42
N PRO A 146 -35.02 -4.56 6.11
CA PRO A 146 -33.59 -4.28 6.05
C PRO A 146 -33.07 -4.50 4.62
N SER A 147 -32.27 -3.58 4.10
CA SER A 147 -31.86 -3.58 2.68
C SER A 147 -30.37 -3.38 2.45
N ARG A 148 -29.69 -2.60 3.30
CA ARG A 148 -28.26 -2.31 3.17
C ARG A 148 -27.63 -2.13 4.55
N VAL A 149 -26.37 -2.53 4.73
CA VAL A 149 -25.55 -2.11 5.87
C VAL A 149 -24.42 -1.22 5.36
N GLU A 150 -24.16 -0.14 6.09
CA GLU A 150 -23.01 0.74 5.88
C GLU A 150 -22.12 0.70 7.12
N ALA A 151 -20.83 0.41 6.96
CA ALA A 151 -19.84 0.39 8.03
C ALA A 151 -18.69 1.36 7.72
N LYS A 152 -18.24 2.10 8.74
CA LYS A 152 -17.26 3.18 8.58
C LYS A 152 -16.04 2.97 9.48
N TYR A 153 -14.90 2.74 8.86
CA TYR A 153 -13.61 2.57 9.53
C TYR A 153 -12.78 3.86 9.41
N THR A 154 -12.39 4.44 10.55
CA THR A 154 -11.63 5.70 10.60
C THR A 154 -10.18 5.43 10.98
N MET A 155 -9.26 5.76 10.07
CA MET A 155 -7.81 5.65 10.24
C MET A 155 -7.26 7.01 10.68
N ARG A 156 -6.52 7.06 11.79
CA ARG A 156 -5.97 8.31 12.36
C ARG A 156 -4.45 8.39 12.26
N THR A 157 -3.79 7.27 11.95
CA THR A 157 -2.34 7.18 11.80
C THR A 157 -1.97 6.54 10.46
N PRO A 158 -0.76 6.80 9.93
CA PRO A 158 -0.24 6.07 8.77
C PRO A 158 -0.16 4.56 8.99
N ARG A 159 0.02 4.09 10.24
CA ARG A 159 0.08 2.65 10.56
C ARG A 159 -1.29 1.99 10.38
N ASP A 160 -2.36 2.66 10.79
CA ASP A 160 -3.73 2.19 10.58
C ASP A 160 -4.02 2.05 9.07
N TRP A 161 -3.55 3.04 8.29
CA TRP A 161 -3.68 3.05 6.84
C TRP A 161 -2.92 1.89 6.18
N ASP A 162 -1.64 1.70 6.51
CA ASP A 162 -0.85 0.61 5.95
C ASP A 162 -1.42 -0.78 6.31
N ARG A 163 -1.87 -0.94 7.57
CA ARG A 163 -2.51 -2.16 8.06
C ARG A 163 -3.87 -2.43 7.38
N PHE A 164 -4.64 -1.38 7.11
CA PHE A 164 -5.89 -1.45 6.34
C PHE A 164 -5.65 -1.83 4.88
N MET A 165 -4.65 -1.23 4.23
CA MET A 165 -4.32 -1.54 2.83
C MET A 165 -3.90 -3.01 2.68
N ARG A 166 -3.13 -3.57 3.63
CA ARG A 166 -2.78 -5.01 3.63
C ARG A 166 -3.96 -5.95 3.84
N PHE A 167 -4.94 -5.57 4.67
CA PHE A 167 -6.19 -6.32 4.76
C PHE A 167 -6.93 -6.28 3.42
N MET A 168 -7.10 -5.09 2.85
CA MET A 168 -7.84 -4.91 1.60
C MET A 168 -7.21 -5.62 0.41
N GLU A 169 -5.88 -5.62 0.29
CA GLU A 169 -5.13 -6.35 -0.73
C GLU A 169 -5.43 -7.86 -0.66
N ARG A 170 -5.21 -8.47 0.51
CA ARG A 170 -5.49 -9.90 0.74
C ARG A 170 -6.99 -10.23 0.57
N TYR A 171 -7.88 -9.38 1.08
CA TYR A 171 -9.33 -9.56 0.92
C TYR A 171 -9.77 -9.43 -0.54
N SER A 172 -9.14 -8.55 -1.33
CA SER A 172 -9.41 -8.44 -2.76
C SER A 172 -8.94 -9.66 -3.55
N ASP A 173 -7.74 -10.18 -3.26
CA ASP A 173 -7.20 -11.38 -3.89
C ASP A 173 -8.06 -12.61 -3.59
N ALA A 174 -8.55 -12.74 -2.35
CA ALA A 174 -9.38 -13.87 -1.92
C ALA A 174 -10.82 -13.85 -2.46
N ASN A 175 -11.33 -12.69 -2.89
CA ASN A 175 -12.74 -12.52 -3.30
C ASN A 175 -12.90 -11.93 -4.72
N GLY A 176 -11.82 -11.72 -5.47
CA GLY A 176 -11.85 -11.24 -6.86
C GLY A 176 -12.27 -9.78 -7.04
N LEU A 177 -12.13 -8.93 -6.01
CA LEU A 177 -12.45 -7.51 -6.09
C LEU A 177 -11.51 -6.77 -7.04
N GLN A 178 -12.06 -5.87 -7.85
CA GLN A 178 -11.30 -5.01 -8.76
C GLN A 178 -11.43 -3.54 -8.34
N PHE A 179 -10.30 -2.84 -8.24
CA PHE A 179 -10.28 -1.43 -7.86
C PHE A 179 -10.72 -0.53 -9.02
N ILE A 180 -11.94 0.00 -8.95
CA ILE A 180 -12.45 0.97 -9.93
C ILE A 180 -12.15 2.39 -9.44
N LYS A 181 -11.11 3.01 -10.00
CA LYS A 181 -10.82 4.43 -9.78
C LYS A 181 -11.80 5.29 -10.58
N LYS A 182 -12.74 5.94 -9.87
CA LYS A 182 -13.56 7.04 -10.39
C LYS A 182 -12.88 8.40 -10.19
#